data_AF-A0A9D6VXA5-F1
#
_entry.id   AF-A0A9D6VXA5-F1
#
_cell.length_a   1.000
_cell.length_b   1.000
_cell.length_c   1.000
_cell.angle_alpha   90.00
_cell.angle_beta   90.00
_cell.angle_gamma   90.00
#
_symmetry.space_group_name_H-M   'P 1'
#
loop_
_entity.id
_entity.type
_entity.pdbx_description
1 polymer ?
#
loop_
_entity_poly.entity_id
_entity_poly.type
_entity_poly.pdbx_seq_one_letter_code
_entity_poly.pdbx_strand_id
1 'polypeptide(L)'
;MDGSDAAEKVELAAEGPAAPEPGTGSGRRSRRKRQVRARTGAIKQLRKDELRLGAQLYPVRDYDRPRTRAECLHTERPCPFVGCKHHLYLDVSARGGIKFNFPDLEVWELAENGALDVAERPGGVTLEEVGAIMNLTRERIRQLEALGLQRLEEAGLRDLLHEGRRRATGGRRRPCPVAEEPDEAEAEVDVAAGDE
;
A
#
# COMPACT_ATOMS: atom_id res chain seq x y z
N MET A 1 69.02 -1.60 -32.49
CA MET A 1 68.37 -1.36 -31.20
C MET A 1 66.89 -1.37 -31.47
N ASP A 2 66.34 -2.53 -31.23
CA ASP A 2 64.96 -2.93 -31.46
C ASP A 2 63.98 -2.09 -30.64
N GLY A 3 62.80 -1.86 -31.19
CA GLY A 3 61.75 -1.08 -30.54
C GLY A 3 60.54 -0.90 -31.44
N SER A 4 60.02 -2.00 -31.96
CA SER A 4 58.65 -2.12 -32.43
C SER A 4 57.67 -1.99 -31.25
N ASP A 5 56.40 -1.79 -31.60
CA ASP A 5 55.19 -1.93 -30.77
C ASP A 5 54.76 -0.70 -29.95
N ALA A 6 53.49 -0.38 -29.85
CA ALA A 6 52.30 -0.60 -30.67
C ALA A 6 51.28 0.35 -30.06
N ALA A 7 50.55 1.11 -30.88
CA ALA A 7 49.46 1.94 -30.42
C ALA A 7 48.29 1.04 -30.01
N GLU A 8 48.18 0.71 -28.73
CA GLU A 8 47.05 -0.06 -28.20
C GLU A 8 45.88 0.89 -27.93
N LYS A 9 45.00 1.01 -28.93
CA LYS A 9 43.63 1.49 -28.74
C LYS A 9 42.86 0.40 -28.00
N VAL A 10 42.49 0.66 -26.75
CA VAL A 10 41.49 -0.15 -26.05
C VAL A 10 40.12 0.45 -26.30
N GLU A 11 39.39 -0.13 -27.26
CA GLU A 11 37.96 0.05 -27.43
C GLU A 11 37.24 -0.62 -26.25
N LEU A 12 36.74 0.16 -25.29
CA LEU A 12 35.79 -0.34 -24.30
C LEU A 12 34.39 -0.39 -24.92
N ALA A 13 34.10 -1.48 -25.63
CA ALA A 13 32.73 -1.90 -25.92
C ALA A 13 32.13 -2.49 -24.62
N ALA A 14 31.45 -1.64 -23.84
CA ALA A 14 30.61 -2.11 -22.74
C ALA A 14 29.22 -2.46 -23.30
N GLU A 15 29.09 -3.67 -23.81
CA GLU A 15 27.78 -4.30 -24.01
C GLU A 15 27.17 -4.57 -22.63
N GLY A 16 26.39 -3.60 -22.14
CA GLY A 16 25.59 -3.78 -20.93
C GLY A 16 24.53 -4.87 -21.16
N PRO A 17 24.24 -5.75 -20.19
CA PRO A 17 23.23 -6.77 -20.36
C PRO A 17 21.87 -6.12 -20.61
N ALA A 18 21.25 -6.51 -21.72
CA ALA A 18 19.94 -6.07 -22.15
C ALA A 18 18.92 -6.17 -21.01
N ALA A 19 18.17 -5.07 -20.81
CA ALA A 19 17.06 -5.01 -19.87
C ALA A 19 16.05 -6.14 -20.18
N PRO A 20 15.54 -6.88 -19.18
CA PRO A 20 14.50 -7.87 -19.43
C PRO A 20 13.21 -7.14 -19.84
N GLU A 21 12.77 -7.41 -21.06
CA GLU A 21 11.45 -7.07 -21.60
C GLU A 21 10.33 -7.37 -20.58
N PRO A 22 9.29 -6.52 -20.44
CA PRO A 22 8.20 -6.75 -19.51
C PRO A 22 7.35 -7.94 -19.98
N GLY A 23 7.74 -9.12 -19.52
CA GLY A 23 7.00 -10.36 -19.75
C GLY A 23 5.60 -10.29 -19.14
N THR A 24 4.60 -10.44 -20.00
CA THR A 24 3.22 -10.79 -19.67
C THR A 24 3.20 -12.18 -19.02
N GLY A 25 3.34 -12.23 -17.70
CA GLY A 25 3.56 -13.47 -16.95
C GLY A 25 2.61 -13.64 -15.79
N SER A 26 1.53 -14.39 -16.02
CA SER A 26 0.66 -14.93 -14.99
C SER A 26 1.45 -15.65 -13.89
N GLY A 27 1.26 -15.23 -12.63
CA GLY A 27 1.47 -16.07 -11.47
C GLY A 27 2.90 -16.58 -11.24
N ARG A 28 3.86 -15.67 -10.97
CA ARG A 28 5.05 -16.06 -10.20
C ARG A 28 4.61 -16.37 -8.76
N ARG A 29 4.18 -17.60 -8.52
CA ARG A 29 4.08 -18.15 -7.15
C ARG A 29 5.43 -17.95 -6.51
N SER A 30 5.49 -17.18 -5.42
CA SER A 30 6.76 -16.90 -4.74
C SER A 30 7.39 -18.23 -4.32
N ARG A 31 8.58 -18.54 -4.86
CA ARG A 31 9.32 -19.78 -4.62
C ARG A 31 9.94 -19.85 -3.20
N ARG A 32 9.43 -19.10 -2.21
CA ARG A 32 10.01 -19.11 -0.86
C ARG A 32 9.47 -20.28 -0.06
N LYS A 33 10.36 -21.20 0.32
CA LYS A 33 10.22 -22.04 1.52
C LYS A 33 10.14 -21.07 2.71
N ARG A 34 8.94 -20.63 3.09
CA ARG A 34 8.69 -19.53 4.04
C ARG A 34 9.48 -19.69 5.34
N GLN A 35 10.31 -18.73 5.76
CA GLN A 35 10.83 -18.72 7.15
C GLN A 35 11.06 -17.36 7.84
N VAL A 36 10.89 -16.21 7.19
CA VAL A 36 10.90 -14.95 7.98
C VAL A 36 9.47 -14.50 8.26
N ARG A 37 9.08 -14.63 9.53
CA ARG A 37 7.78 -14.16 10.01
C ARG A 37 7.79 -12.63 10.03
N ALA A 38 6.61 -12.05 9.83
CA ALA A 38 6.41 -10.62 10.06
C ALA A 38 6.93 -10.23 11.45
N ARG A 39 7.63 -9.10 11.52
CA ARG A 39 8.23 -8.59 12.75
C ARG A 39 7.51 -7.31 13.16
N THR A 40 7.02 -7.26 14.39
CA THR A 40 6.43 -6.05 14.96
C THR A 40 7.45 -5.39 15.89
N GLY A 41 7.85 -4.17 15.55
CA GLY A 41 8.58 -3.28 16.47
C GLY A 41 7.58 -2.46 17.28
N ALA A 42 7.69 -2.47 18.60
CA ALA A 42 6.92 -1.58 19.46
C ALA A 42 7.71 -0.30 19.70
N ILE A 43 7.17 0.85 19.27
CA ILE A 43 7.81 2.16 19.48
C ILE A 43 8.08 2.42 20.98
N LYS A 44 7.19 1.96 21.86
CA LYS A 44 7.34 2.09 23.33
C LYS A 44 8.46 1.25 23.94
N GLN A 45 9.07 0.34 23.18
CA GLN A 45 10.22 -0.46 23.64
C GLN A 45 11.57 0.18 23.28
N LEU A 46 11.59 1.22 22.44
CA LEU A 46 12.80 1.99 22.17
C LEU A 46 13.10 2.90 23.36
N ARG A 47 14.38 3.03 23.70
CA ARG A 47 14.78 3.94 24.80
C ARG A 47 14.47 5.38 24.40
N LYS A 48 14.11 6.23 25.36
CA LYS A 48 13.83 7.66 25.11
C LYS A 48 15.00 8.35 24.39
N ASP A 49 16.23 7.95 24.69
CA ASP A 49 17.43 8.48 24.05
C ASP A 49 17.60 8.00 22.61
N GLU A 50 17.21 6.77 22.31
CA GLU A 50 17.21 6.20 20.96
C GLU A 50 16.16 6.88 20.07
N LEU A 51 14.99 7.19 20.64
CA LEU A 51 13.96 7.99 19.97
C LEU A 51 14.44 9.42 19.66
N ARG A 52 15.10 10.08 20.62
CA ARG A 52 15.68 11.41 20.41
C ARG A 52 16.78 11.39 19.35
N LEU A 53 17.69 10.41 19.42
CA LEU A 53 18.75 10.23 18.44
C LEU A 53 18.17 9.98 17.04
N GLY A 54 17.15 9.12 16.94
CA GLY A 54 16.45 8.87 15.69
C GLY A 54 15.83 10.13 15.10
N ALA A 55 15.19 10.97 15.92
CA ALA A 55 14.62 12.25 15.47
C ALA A 55 15.69 13.27 15.03
N GLN A 56 16.89 13.25 15.62
CA GLN A 56 18.01 14.09 15.22
C GLN A 56 18.66 13.61 13.92
N LEU A 57 18.87 12.29 13.77
CA LEU A 57 19.47 11.68 12.58
C LEU A 57 18.52 11.73 11.37
N TYR A 58 17.23 11.53 11.61
CA TYR A 58 16.19 11.48 10.59
C TYR A 58 15.08 12.48 10.93
N PRO A 59 15.33 13.80 10.75
CA PRO A 59 14.31 14.81 10.99
C PRO A 59 13.12 14.57 10.06
N VAL A 60 11.91 14.83 10.59
CA VAL A 60 10.70 14.79 9.77
C VAL A 60 10.88 15.86 8.68
N ARG A 61 10.91 15.40 7.43
CA ARG A 61 10.93 16.26 6.25
C ARG A 61 9.55 16.22 5.63
N ASP A 62 9.07 17.38 5.24
CA ASP A 62 7.88 17.49 4.41
C ASP A 62 8.29 17.20 2.97
N TYR A 63 7.68 16.16 2.43
CA TYR A 63 7.76 15.82 1.02
C TYR A 63 6.34 15.91 0.46
N ASP A 64 6.20 16.39 -0.77
CA ASP A 64 4.90 16.43 -1.42
C ASP A 64 4.39 15.01 -1.65
N ARG A 65 3.30 14.67 -0.95
CA ARG A 65 2.63 13.37 -1.08
C ARG A 65 1.41 13.54 -1.98
N PRO A 66 1.13 12.57 -2.86
CA PRO A 66 -0.10 12.59 -3.65
C PRO A 66 -1.31 12.57 -2.72
N ARG A 67 -2.25 13.49 -2.94
CA ARG A 67 -3.48 13.59 -2.16
C ARG A 67 -4.58 12.72 -2.76
N THR A 68 -4.56 12.59 -4.08
CA THR A 68 -5.60 11.87 -4.83
C THR A 68 -5.08 10.57 -5.44
N ARG A 69 -6.01 9.65 -5.75
CA ARG A 69 -5.69 8.40 -6.45
C ARG A 69 -5.09 8.66 -7.83
N ALA A 70 -5.57 9.68 -8.54
CA ALA A 70 -5.08 10.06 -9.85
C ALA A 70 -3.61 10.48 -9.79
N GLU A 71 -3.22 11.32 -8.83
CA GLU A 71 -1.81 11.68 -8.60
C GLU A 71 -0.96 10.45 -8.27
N CYS A 72 -1.48 9.54 -7.44
CA CYS A 72 -0.80 8.30 -7.02
C CYS A 72 -0.53 7.31 -8.18
N LEU A 73 -1.27 7.38 -9.30
CA LEU A 73 -1.01 6.56 -10.48
C LEU A 73 0.24 7.01 -11.25
N HIS A 74 0.55 8.31 -11.20
CA HIS A 74 1.65 8.90 -11.95
C HIS A 74 2.97 8.96 -11.18
N THR A 75 2.98 8.49 -9.92
CA THR A 75 4.20 8.42 -9.11
C THR A 75 5.06 7.23 -9.49
N GLU A 76 6.36 7.36 -9.21
CA GLU A 76 7.35 6.31 -9.45
C GLU A 76 6.98 4.99 -8.75
N ARG A 77 7.32 3.87 -9.41
CA ARG A 77 7.16 2.50 -8.92
C ARG A 77 8.56 1.87 -8.85
N PRO A 78 8.99 1.28 -7.71
CA PRO A 78 8.30 1.04 -6.44
C PRO A 78 7.91 2.32 -5.68
N CYS A 79 6.80 2.29 -4.93
CA CYS A 79 6.25 3.49 -4.28
C CYS A 79 7.20 4.01 -3.19
N PRO A 80 7.67 5.27 -3.24
CA PRO A 80 8.57 5.82 -2.24
C PRO A 80 7.87 6.14 -0.91
N PHE A 81 6.54 6.21 -0.90
CA PHE A 81 5.75 6.64 0.24
C PHE A 81 5.38 5.49 1.18
N VAL A 82 6.40 4.92 1.82
CA VAL A 82 6.29 3.75 2.71
C VAL A 82 5.35 3.98 3.92
N GLY A 83 5.20 5.22 4.36
CA GLY A 83 4.29 5.61 5.43
C GLY A 83 2.82 5.80 5.00
N CYS A 84 2.47 5.54 3.74
CA CYS A 84 1.09 5.62 3.28
C CYS A 84 0.22 4.50 3.89
N LYS A 85 -1.05 4.80 4.20
CA LYS A 85 -2.00 3.80 4.75
C LYS A 85 -2.25 2.59 3.85
N HIS A 86 -1.97 2.73 2.55
CA HIS A 86 -2.19 1.67 1.56
C HIS A 86 -0.90 0.94 1.17
N HIS A 87 0.23 1.28 1.79
CA HIS A 87 1.51 0.68 1.48
C HIS A 87 1.61 -0.73 2.09
N LEU A 88 2.08 -1.71 1.32
CA LEU A 88 2.06 -3.12 1.73
C LEU A 88 3.28 -3.53 2.58
N TYR A 89 4.28 -2.66 2.72
CA TYR A 89 5.47 -2.96 3.52
C TYR A 89 5.25 -2.83 5.04
N LEU A 90 4.52 -1.79 5.48
CA LEU A 90 4.31 -1.47 6.89
C LEU A 90 2.83 -1.54 7.26
N ASP A 91 2.54 -2.10 8.43
CA ASP A 91 1.21 -2.08 9.05
C ASP A 91 1.33 -1.45 10.45
N VAL A 92 0.64 -0.33 10.65
CA VAL A 92 0.72 0.46 11.88
C VAL A 92 -0.55 0.22 12.70
N SER A 93 -0.39 -0.38 13.87
CA SER A 93 -1.50 -0.56 14.80
C SER A 93 -1.89 0.76 15.47
N ALA A 94 -3.16 0.88 15.89
CA ALA A 94 -3.66 2.05 16.64
C ALA A 94 -2.88 2.36 17.93
N ARG A 95 -2.17 1.37 18.49
CA ARG A 95 -1.31 1.52 19.69
C ARG A 95 0.12 1.96 19.37
N GLY A 96 0.46 2.20 18.10
CA GLY A 96 1.78 2.63 17.66
C GLY A 96 2.80 1.49 17.51
N GLY A 97 2.36 0.24 17.36
CA GLY A 97 3.24 -0.85 16.93
C GLY A 97 3.35 -0.87 15.40
N ILE A 98 4.57 -0.96 14.87
CA ILE A 98 4.85 -1.03 13.43
C ILE A 98 5.22 -2.47 13.08
N LYS A 99 4.42 -3.11 12.21
CA LYS A 99 4.63 -4.46 11.70
C LYS A 99 5.22 -4.39 10.30
N PHE A 100 6.35 -5.04 10.11
CA PHE A 100 6.94 -5.31 8.80
C PHE A 100 6.38 -6.62 8.27
N ASN A 101 5.71 -6.59 7.12
CA ASN A 101 5.13 -7.80 6.52
C ASN A 101 6.23 -8.75 6.03
N PHE A 102 7.26 -8.22 5.37
CA PHE A 102 8.46 -8.95 4.95
C PHE A 102 9.68 -8.23 5.49
N PRO A 103 10.17 -8.57 6.70
CA PRO A 103 11.34 -7.92 7.28
C PRO A 103 12.65 -8.33 6.59
N ASP A 104 12.60 -9.27 5.66
CA ASP A 104 13.71 -9.80 4.87
C ASP A 104 13.67 -9.34 3.41
N LEU A 105 12.81 -8.39 3.08
CA LEU A 105 12.73 -7.76 1.76
C LEU A 105 12.78 -6.26 1.92
N GLU A 106 13.49 -5.60 1.02
CA GLU A 106 13.43 -4.15 0.89
C GLU A 106 12.26 -3.73 0.00
N VAL A 107 11.93 -2.44 0.01
CA VAL A 107 10.74 -1.90 -0.68
C VAL A 107 10.79 -2.15 -2.19
N TRP A 108 11.97 -2.11 -2.79
CA TRP A 108 12.16 -2.38 -4.23
C TRP A 108 12.14 -3.86 -4.59
N GLU A 109 12.22 -4.76 -3.62
CA GLU A 109 12.19 -6.21 -3.83
C GLU A 109 10.78 -6.80 -3.67
N LEU A 110 9.84 -6.00 -3.16
CA LEU A 110 8.45 -6.41 -3.03
C LEU A 110 7.81 -6.59 -4.41
N ALA A 111 7.03 -7.68 -4.54
CA ALA A 111 6.23 -7.90 -5.74
C ALA A 111 5.18 -6.80 -5.93
N GLU A 112 4.61 -6.31 -4.82
CA GLU A 112 3.56 -5.30 -4.81
C GLU A 112 3.82 -4.29 -3.69
N ASN A 113 3.69 -3.00 -4.00
CA ASN A 113 3.93 -1.92 -3.04
C ASN A 113 2.65 -1.26 -2.53
N GLY A 114 1.58 -1.24 -3.34
CA GLY A 114 0.34 -0.54 -3.05
C GLY A 114 -0.88 -1.46 -3.09
N ALA A 115 -1.68 -1.46 -2.02
CA ALA A 115 -2.93 -2.19 -1.95
C ALA A 115 -3.97 -1.72 -2.98
N LEU A 116 -3.94 -0.43 -3.34
CA LEU A 116 -4.83 0.14 -4.35
C LEU A 116 -4.52 -0.39 -5.76
N ASP A 117 -3.23 -0.53 -6.10
CA ASP A 117 -2.80 -1.11 -7.38
C ASP A 117 -3.18 -2.61 -7.46
N VAL A 118 -3.13 -3.31 -6.34
CA VAL A 118 -3.58 -4.71 -6.24
C VAL A 118 -5.11 -4.82 -6.40
N ALA A 119 -5.87 -3.88 -5.84
CA ALA A 119 -7.33 -3.87 -5.90
C ALA A 119 -7.89 -3.53 -7.30
N GLU A 120 -7.16 -2.76 -8.10
CA GLU A 120 -7.57 -2.38 -9.46
C GLU A 120 -7.36 -3.49 -10.50
N ARG A 121 -6.76 -4.62 -10.12
CA ARG A 121 -6.50 -5.73 -11.04
C ARG A 121 -7.81 -6.28 -11.62
N PRO A 122 -7.89 -6.39 -12.96
CA PRO A 122 -9.06 -6.98 -13.59
C PRO A 122 -9.18 -8.45 -13.15
N GLY A 123 -10.38 -8.84 -12.72
CA GLY A 123 -10.67 -10.20 -12.23
C GLY A 123 -10.58 -10.38 -10.71
N GLY A 124 -10.23 -9.34 -9.95
CA GLY A 124 -10.08 -9.43 -8.51
C GLY A 124 -8.84 -10.24 -8.10
N VAL A 125 -8.70 -10.48 -6.80
CA VAL A 125 -7.52 -11.16 -6.23
C VAL A 125 -7.99 -12.32 -5.36
N THR A 126 -7.33 -13.46 -5.51
CA THR A 126 -7.66 -14.66 -4.72
C THR A 126 -7.13 -14.56 -3.30
N LEU A 127 -7.72 -15.31 -2.35
CA LEU A 127 -7.26 -15.36 -0.95
C LEU A 127 -5.81 -15.84 -0.82
N GLU A 128 -5.36 -16.68 -1.74
CA GLU A 128 -3.98 -17.17 -1.79
C GLU A 128 -3.00 -16.08 -2.22
N GLU A 129 -3.35 -15.32 -3.25
CA GLU A 129 -2.55 -14.18 -3.72
C GLU A 129 -2.47 -13.08 -2.66
N VAL A 130 -3.59 -12.73 -2.01
CA VAL A 130 -3.58 -11.75 -0.89
C VAL A 130 -2.70 -12.25 0.26
N GLY A 131 -2.78 -13.54 0.60
CA GLY A 131 -1.92 -14.14 1.61
C GLY A 131 -0.44 -14.05 1.25
N ALA A 132 -0.09 -14.33 -0.02
CA ALA A 132 1.27 -14.20 -0.53
C ALA A 132 1.77 -12.75 -0.51
N ILE A 133 0.90 -11.77 -0.81
CA ILE A 133 1.22 -10.34 -0.83
C ILE A 133 1.38 -9.76 0.58
N MET A 134 0.64 -10.24 1.58
CA MET A 134 0.68 -9.68 2.96
C MET A 134 1.48 -10.53 3.96
N ASN A 135 2.14 -11.59 3.49
CA ASN A 135 2.78 -12.62 4.34
C ASN A 135 1.81 -13.23 5.37
N LEU A 136 0.57 -13.51 4.96
CA LEU A 136 -0.47 -14.13 5.77
C LEU A 136 -0.84 -15.50 5.21
N THR A 137 -1.35 -16.38 6.07
CA THR A 137 -1.88 -17.66 5.58
C THR A 137 -3.22 -17.43 4.89
N ARG A 138 -3.53 -18.26 3.89
CA ARG A 138 -4.84 -18.25 3.21
C ARG A 138 -6.00 -18.29 4.21
N GLU A 139 -5.89 -19.16 5.22
CA GLU A 139 -6.93 -19.29 6.26
C GLU A 139 -7.07 -18.01 7.09
N ARG A 140 -5.97 -17.29 7.37
CA ARG A 140 -6.06 -16.01 8.07
C ARG A 140 -6.78 -14.95 7.24
N ILE A 141 -6.53 -14.90 5.94
CA ILE A 141 -7.25 -13.99 5.03
C ILE A 141 -8.74 -14.34 5.01
N ARG A 142 -9.09 -15.62 4.89
CA ARG A 142 -10.48 -16.09 4.98
C ARG A 142 -11.17 -15.63 6.27
N GLN A 143 -10.49 -15.75 7.42
CA GLN A 143 -11.04 -15.28 8.70
C GLN A 143 -11.27 -13.77 8.72
N LEU A 144 -10.33 -13.00 8.16
CA LEU A 144 -10.46 -11.54 8.07
C LEU A 144 -11.59 -11.13 7.12
N GLU A 145 -11.75 -11.85 6.00
CA GLU A 145 -12.86 -11.65 5.07
C GLU A 145 -14.20 -11.92 5.76
N ALA A 146 -14.33 -13.05 6.47
CA ALA A 146 -15.55 -13.37 7.21
C ALA A 146 -15.89 -12.30 8.26
N LEU A 147 -14.89 -11.84 9.03
CA LEU A 147 -15.06 -10.74 9.99
C LEU A 147 -15.43 -9.42 9.29
N GLY A 148 -14.84 -9.14 8.14
CA GLY A 148 -15.15 -7.95 7.34
C GLY A 148 -16.58 -7.96 6.82
N LEU A 149 -17.03 -9.10 6.29
CA LEU A 149 -18.41 -9.28 5.83
C LEU A 149 -19.41 -9.10 6.96
N GLN A 150 -19.13 -9.65 8.14
CA GLN A 150 -19.96 -9.43 9.32
C GLN A 150 -20.07 -7.95 9.70
N ARG A 151 -18.96 -7.21 9.70
CA ARG A 151 -18.99 -5.77 9.99
C ARG A 151 -19.75 -4.96 8.95
N LEU A 152 -19.71 -5.37 7.69
CA LEU A 152 -20.50 -4.74 6.63
C LEU A 152 -21.99 -5.05 6.77
N GLU A 153 -22.34 -6.24 7.25
CA GLU A 153 -23.72 -6.58 7.63
C GLU A 153 -24.23 -5.71 8.77
N GLU A 154 -23.46 -5.60 9.85
CA GLU A 154 -23.80 -4.77 11.01
C GLU A 154 -23.94 -3.28 10.66
N ALA A 155 -23.15 -2.80 9.69
CA ALA A 155 -23.23 -1.44 9.18
C ALA A 155 -24.35 -1.23 8.12
N GLY A 156 -25.06 -2.28 7.72
CA GLY A 156 -26.09 -2.21 6.67
C GLY A 156 -25.53 -1.95 5.25
N LEU A 157 -24.23 -2.17 5.03
CA LEU A 157 -23.52 -1.87 3.78
C LEU A 157 -23.34 -3.08 2.87
N ARG A 158 -23.90 -4.25 3.23
CA ARG A 158 -23.73 -5.50 2.47
C ARG A 158 -24.23 -5.37 1.01
N ASP A 159 -25.28 -4.59 0.80
CA ASP A 159 -25.87 -4.41 -0.53
C ASP A 159 -24.91 -3.76 -1.53
N LEU A 160 -23.98 -2.92 -1.07
CA LEU A 160 -22.96 -2.30 -1.91
C LEU A 160 -22.03 -3.34 -2.56
N LEU A 161 -21.77 -4.47 -1.89
CA LEU A 161 -20.97 -5.56 -2.46
C LEU A 161 -21.72 -6.28 -3.59
N HIS A 162 -23.02 -6.49 -3.42
CA HIS A 162 -23.86 -7.10 -4.45
C HIS A 162 -23.97 -6.19 -5.67
N GLU A 163 -24.08 -4.88 -5.47
CA GLU A 163 -24.04 -3.90 -6.55
C GLU A 163 -22.68 -3.85 -7.24
N GLY A 164 -21.57 -3.86 -6.48
CA GLY A 164 -20.21 -3.91 -7.02
C GLY A 164 -19.95 -5.16 -7.87
N ARG A 165 -20.43 -6.33 -7.43
CA ARG A 165 -20.35 -7.57 -8.21
C ARG A 165 -21.16 -7.48 -9.50
N ARG A 166 -22.38 -6.91 -9.45
CA ARG A 166 -23.18 -6.64 -10.66
C ARG A 166 -22.44 -5.70 -11.61
N ARG A 167 -21.79 -4.64 -11.11
CA ARG A 167 -20.98 -3.70 -11.92
C ARG A 167 -19.82 -4.43 -12.60
N ALA A 168 -19.11 -5.31 -11.89
CA ALA A 168 -18.03 -6.12 -12.45
C ALA A 168 -18.51 -7.14 -13.50
N THR A 169 -19.75 -7.64 -13.38
CA THR A 169 -20.35 -8.59 -14.33
C THR A 169 -21.29 -7.93 -15.37
N GLY A 170 -21.25 -6.61 -15.56
CA GLY A 170 -21.99 -5.91 -16.63
C GLY A 170 -23.45 -5.49 -16.33
N GLY A 171 -23.87 -5.48 -15.07
CA GLY A 171 -25.20 -5.03 -14.65
C GLY A 171 -25.41 -3.50 -14.72
N ARG A 172 -26.66 -3.07 -14.98
CA ARG A 172 -27.05 -1.65 -15.10
C ARG A 172 -26.61 -0.84 -13.88
N ARG A 173 -26.02 0.33 -14.13
CA ARG A 173 -25.49 1.24 -13.11
C ARG A 173 -26.63 1.84 -12.28
N ARG A 174 -26.54 1.74 -10.95
CA ARG A 174 -27.22 2.69 -10.05
C ARG A 174 -26.27 3.88 -9.81
N PRO A 175 -26.77 5.11 -9.81
CA PRO A 175 -25.97 6.27 -9.40
C PRO A 175 -25.46 6.05 -7.97
N CYS A 176 -24.21 6.42 -7.69
CA CYS A 176 -23.76 6.53 -6.31
C CYS A 176 -24.59 7.62 -5.62
N PRO A 177 -25.11 7.40 -4.40
CA PRO A 177 -25.65 8.48 -3.60
C PRO A 177 -24.49 9.42 -3.28
N VAL A 178 -24.46 10.56 -3.94
CA VAL A 178 -23.64 11.69 -3.50
C VAL A 178 -24.39 12.22 -2.29
N ALA A 179 -23.77 12.19 -1.11
CA ALA A 179 -24.34 12.87 0.05
C ALA A 179 -24.38 14.36 -0.30
N GLU A 180 -25.57 14.90 -0.49
CA GLU A 180 -25.78 16.34 -0.57
C GLU A 180 -25.39 16.91 0.79
N GLU A 181 -24.38 17.78 0.82
CA GLU A 181 -24.01 18.47 2.05
C GLU A 181 -25.19 19.36 2.46
N PRO A 182 -25.63 19.32 3.73
CA PRO A 182 -26.75 20.15 4.17
C PRO A 182 -26.34 21.62 4.11
N ASP A 183 -27.15 22.43 3.42
CA ASP A 183 -27.01 23.88 3.35
C ASP A 183 -26.85 24.47 4.76
N GLU A 184 -25.76 25.22 4.97
CA GLU A 184 -25.51 26.02 6.18
C GLU A 184 -26.44 27.25 6.19
N ALA A 185 -27.73 27.02 6.31
CA ALA A 185 -28.71 28.08 6.54
C ALA A 185 -29.78 27.54 7.50
N GLU A 186 -29.57 27.83 8.78
CA GLU A 186 -30.55 27.98 9.87
C GLU A 186 -29.93 27.52 11.20
N ALA A 187 -28.98 28.33 11.68
CA ALA A 187 -28.66 28.43 13.09
C ALA A 187 -29.07 29.83 13.55
N GLU A 188 -30.38 30.09 13.58
CA GLU A 188 -30.90 31.22 14.35
C GLU A 188 -30.78 30.87 15.84
N VAL A 189 -30.03 31.70 16.55
CA VAL A 189 -29.79 31.58 17.98
C VAL A 189 -30.96 32.26 18.69
N ASP A 190 -31.88 31.47 19.24
CA ASP A 190 -32.90 31.95 20.19
C ASP A 190 -32.19 32.40 21.48
N VAL A 191 -31.92 33.70 21.58
CA VAL A 191 -31.58 34.34 22.87
C VAL A 191 -32.89 34.72 23.54
N ALA A 192 -33.48 33.77 24.25
CA ALA A 192 -34.60 34.03 25.13
C ALA A 192 -34.14 34.85 26.34
N ALA A 193 -34.69 36.05 26.45
CA ALA A 193 -34.62 36.93 27.60
C ALA A 193 -35.20 36.25 28.85
N GLY A 194 -34.54 36.47 29.99
CA GLY A 194 -35.05 36.17 31.32
C GLY A 194 -34.70 37.32 32.25
N ASP A 195 -35.61 38.30 32.33
CA ASP A 195 -35.75 39.22 33.45
C ASP A 195 -36.38 38.47 34.63
N GLU A 196 -35.67 38.41 35.77
CA GLU A 196 -36.11 38.72 37.15
C GLU A 196 -35.01 38.37 38.17
#